data_AF-A0AAV5UME0-F1
#
_entry.id   AF-A0AAV5UME0-F1
#
_cell.length_a   1.000
_cell.length_b   1.000
_cell.length_c   1.000
_cell.angle_alpha   90.00
_cell.angle_beta   90.00
_cell.angle_gamma   90.00
#
_symmetry.space_group_name_H-M   'P 1'
#
loop_
_entity.id
_entity.type
_entity.pdbx_description
1 polymer ?
#
loop_
_entity_poly.entity_id
_entity_poly.type
_entity_poly.pdbx_seq_one_letter_code
_entity_poly.pdbx_strand_id
1 'polypeptide(L)' 'ISKCKEIGADPIIIHNAQQQKDWFKRWEAAEHGMPVIGLVCNNKTQHWEWSDGSAIDFKPDSSLNSP' A
#
# COMPACT_ATOMS: atom_id res chain seq x y z
N ILE A 1 5.63 5.87 -7.27
CA ILE A 1 5.52 4.58 -8.00
C ILE A 1 6.70 4.34 -8.93
N SER A 2 7.01 5.22 -9.89
CA SER A 2 8.10 4.99 -10.87
C SER A 2 9.48 4.70 -10.23
N LYS A 3 9.81 5.37 -9.11
CA LYS A 3 11.09 5.17 -8.43
C LYS A 3 11.27 3.77 -7.82
N CYS A 4 10.19 3.10 -7.40
CA CYS A 4 10.25 1.71 -6.92
C CYS A 4 10.64 0.78 -8.08
N LYS A 5 10.04 0.99 -9.27
CA LYS A 5 10.33 0.18 -10.45
C LYS A 5 11.78 0.33 -10.92
N GLU A 6 12.37 1.51 -10.81
CA GLU A 6 13.78 1.76 -11.15
C GLU A 6 14.76 0.88 -10.35
N ILE A 7 14.38 0.45 -9.13
CA ILE A 7 15.20 -0.43 -8.29
C ILE A 7 14.72 -1.89 -8.31
N GLY A 8 13.84 -2.26 -9.25
CA GLY A 8 13.28 -3.61 -9.35
C GLY A 8 12.35 -3.98 -8.18
N ALA A 9 11.72 -2.98 -7.54
CA ALA A 9 10.79 -3.17 -6.45
C ALA A 9 9.38 -2.67 -6.79
N ASP A 10 8.38 -3.19 -6.08
CA ASP A 10 7.02 -2.68 -6.12
C ASP A 10 6.77 -1.70 -4.96
N PRO A 11 5.90 -0.69 -5.16
CA PRO A 11 5.36 0.08 -4.05
C PRO A 11 4.62 -0.83 -3.04
N ILE A 12 4.35 -0.30 -1.84
CA ILE A 12 3.65 -1.06 -0.78
C ILE A 12 2.26 -1.51 -1.25
N ILE A 13 2.00 -2.81 -1.18
CA ILE A 13 0.72 -3.47 -1.50
C ILE A 13 0.22 -4.19 -0.23
N ILE A 14 -1.09 -4.15 0.00
CA ILE A 14 -1.69 -4.61 1.27
C ILE A 14 -2.94 -5.44 0.98
N HIS A 15 -2.88 -6.72 1.33
CA HIS A 15 -3.96 -7.71 1.16
C HIS A 15 -4.53 -8.22 2.48
N ASN A 16 -3.95 -7.84 3.62
CA ASN A 16 -4.47 -8.28 4.92
C ASN A 16 -4.02 -7.37 6.07
N ALA A 17 -4.66 -7.60 7.22
CA ALA A 17 -4.43 -6.86 8.45
C ALA A 17 -3.00 -7.00 8.99
N GLN A 18 -2.34 -8.15 8.76
CA GLN A 18 -0.97 -8.35 9.24
C GLN A 18 0.01 -7.47 8.45
N GLN A 19 -0.10 -7.45 7.12
CA GLN A 19 0.69 -6.56 6.26
C GLN A 19 0.46 -5.09 6.59
N GLN A 20 -0.80 -4.69 6.80
CA GLN A 20 -1.14 -3.32 7.22
C GLN A 20 -0.40 -2.94 8.52
N LYS A 21 -0.46 -3.80 9.54
CA LYS A 21 0.22 -3.57 10.83
C LYS A 21 1.72 -3.52 10.68
N ASP A 22 2.31 -4.40 9.87
CA ASP A 22 3.77 -4.44 9.70
C ASP A 22 4.30 -3.19 8.99
N TRP A 23 3.59 -2.72 7.96
CA TRP A 23 3.93 -1.46 7.29
C TRP A 23 3.68 -0.25 8.17
N PHE A 24 2.59 -0.25 8.96
CA PHE A 24 2.29 0.81 9.93
C PHE A 24 3.40 0.94 10.99
N LYS A 25 3.85 -0.17 11.58
CA LYS A 25 4.96 -0.15 12.55
C LYS A 25 6.27 0.35 11.95
N ARG A 26 6.57 -0.05 10.71
CA ARG A 26 7.76 0.43 9.99
C ARG A 26 7.68 1.93 9.72
N TRP A 27 6.48 2.45 9.42
CA TRP A 27 6.25 3.87 9.27
C TRP A 27 6.36 4.62 10.60
N GLU A 28 5.76 4.13 11.68
CA GLU A 28 5.83 4.76 13.01
C GLU A 28 7.28 4.87 13.51
N ALA A 29 8.12 3.90 13.18
CA ALA A 29 9.55 3.92 13.47
C ALA A 29 10.38 4.77 12.47
N ALA A 30 9.80 5.21 11.35
CA ALA A 30 10.50 6.00 10.34
C ALA A 30 10.47 7.49 10.69
N GLU A 31 11.60 8.17 10.55
CA GLU A 31 11.70 9.63 10.74
C GLU A 31 11.12 10.43 9.56
N HIS A 32 10.54 9.76 8.57
CA HIS A 32 10.05 10.34 7.33
C HIS A 32 8.52 10.29 7.25
N GLY A 33 7.93 11.15 6.41
CA GLY A 33 6.48 11.25 6.23
C GLY A 33 5.82 9.94 5.74
N MET A 34 4.50 9.97 5.59
CA MET A 34 3.71 8.79 5.20
C MET A 34 4.24 8.12 3.93
N PRO A 35 4.41 6.79 3.92
CA PRO A 35 4.93 6.08 2.77
C PRO A 35 3.92 6.09 1.62
N VAL A 36 4.44 6.06 0.39
CA VAL A 36 3.62 5.90 -0.81
C VAL A 36 3.24 4.43 -0.98
N ILE A 37 1.93 4.16 -1.07
CA ILE A 37 1.39 2.83 -1.41
C ILE A 37 1.15 2.69 -2.92
N GLY A 38 1.02 1.45 -3.38
CA GLY A 38 0.82 1.07 -4.78
C GLY A 38 -0.60 1.18 -5.30
N LEU A 39 -1.45 2.03 -4.70
CA LEU A 39 -2.83 2.16 -5.11
C LEU A 39 -2.91 2.99 -6.41
N VAL A 40 -3.47 2.41 -7.47
CA VAL A 40 -3.58 3.04 -8.79
C VAL A 40 -4.99 2.95 -9.35
N CYS A 41 -5.39 3.93 -10.15
CA CYS A 41 -6.65 3.88 -10.88
C CYS A 41 -6.43 3.20 -12.23
N ASN A 42 -7.17 2.12 -12.49
CA ASN A 42 -7.21 1.51 -13.80
C ASN A 42 -8.06 2.36 -14.74
N ASN A 43 -7.43 3.05 -15.68
CA ASN A 43 -8.14 3.95 -16.60
C ASN A 43 -9.13 3.25 -17.54
N LYS A 44 -9.06 1.92 -17.70
CA LYS A 44 -10.01 1.16 -18.54
C LYS A 44 -11.26 0.76 -17.77
N THR A 45 -11.10 0.25 -16.54
CA THR A 45 -12.22 -0.20 -15.70
C THR A 45 -12.76 0.90 -14.79
N GLN A 46 -12.02 2.00 -14.66
CA GLN A 46 -12.26 3.10 -13.71
C GLN A 46 -12.33 2.65 -12.24
N HIS A 47 -11.70 1.51 -11.92
CA HIS A 47 -11.62 0.98 -10.56
C HIS A 47 -10.21 1.14 -9.99
N TRP A 48 -10.13 1.22 -8.68
CA TRP A 48 -8.87 1.12 -7.96
C TRP A 48 -8.33 -0.33 -8.04
N GLU A 49 -7.03 -0.44 -8.28
CA GLU A 49 -6.28 -1.69 -8.25
C GLU A 49 -4.90 -1.45 -7.63
N TRP A 50 -4.20 -2.53 -7.29
CA TRP A 50 -2.81 -2.44 -6.89
C TRP A 50 -1.90 -2.34 -8.12
N SER A 51 -0.75 -1.71 -7.96
CA SER A 51 0.19 -1.45 -9.05
C SER A 51 0.86 -2.70 -9.63
N ASP A 52 0.73 -3.85 -8.96
CA ASP A 52 1.12 -5.19 -9.46
C ASP A 52 0.02 -5.86 -10.29
N GLY A 53 -1.15 -5.22 -10.41
CA GLY A 53 -2.32 -5.72 -11.13
C GLY A 53 -3.26 -6.58 -10.28
N SER A 54 -2.98 -6.76 -8.99
CA SER A 54 -3.89 -7.47 -8.08
C SER A 54 -5.10 -6.60 -7.72
N ALA A 55 -6.22 -7.26 -7.43
CA ALA A 55 -7.46 -6.60 -7.07
C ALA A 55 -7.40 -6.03 -5.64
N ILE A 56 -8.19 -5.00 -5.37
CA ILE A 56 -8.43 -4.52 -4.00
C ILE A 56 -9.33 -5.53 -3.29
N ASP A 57 -8.74 -6.32 -2.40
CA ASP A 57 -9.39 -7.35 -1.60
C ASP A 57 -9.36 -7.06 -0.09
N PHE A 58 -8.64 -6.02 0.31
CA PHE A 58 -8.48 -5.63 1.71
C PHE A 58 -8.81 -4.16 1.93
N LYS A 59 -9.67 -3.93 2.92
CA LYS A 59 -9.97 -2.60 3.45
C LYS A 59 -9.74 -2.63 4.96
N PRO A 60 -8.77 -1.90 5.50
CA PRO A 60 -8.52 -1.89 6.93
C PRO A 60 -9.70 -1.27 7.69
N ASP A 61 -10.01 -1.84 8.85
CA ASP A 61 -10.89 -1.20 9.81
C ASP A 61 -10.20 0.04 10.41
N SER A 62 -10.99 1.05 10.79
CA SER A 62 -10.48 2.28 11.42
C SER A 62 -9.63 2.03 12.67
N SER A 63 -9.87 0.95 13.39
CA SER A 63 -9.14 0.57 14.61
C SER A 63 -7.77 -0.09 14.35
N LEU A 64 -7.48 -0.48 13.11
CA LEU A 64 -6.34 -1.35 12.82
C LEU A 64 -4.97 -0.65 12.95
N ASN A 65 -5.00 0.68 12.94
CA ASN A 65 -3.84 1.57 13.03
C ASN A 65 -3.89 2.46 14.29
N SER A 66 -4.78 2.14 15.24
CA SER A 66 -4.77 2.81 16.55
C SER A 66 -3.61 2.28 17.40
N PRO A 67 -2.89 3.16 18.12
CA PRO A 67 -1.84 2.75 19.06
C PRO A 67 -2.39 1.89 20.21
#